data_AF-A0A533XE88-F1
#
_entry.id   AF-A0A533XE88-F1
#
_cell.length_a   1.000
_cell.length_b   1.000
_cell.length_c   1.000
_cell.angle_alpha   90.00
_cell.angle_beta   90.00
_cell.angle_gamma   90.00
#
_symmetry.space_group_name_H-M   'P 1'
#
loop_
_entity.id
_entity.type
_entity.pdbx_description
1 polymer ?
#
loop_
_entity_poly.entity_id
_entity_poly.type
_entity_poly.pdbx_seq_one_letter_code
_entity_poly.pdbx_strand_id
1 'polypeptide(L)'
;MQAKPVFTQQQLDQMLAPVALYPDSLLSQILMASTYPLEIVEAARWSKANPNLKGDDAVKAAEQNGWDPSVTSLVAFPQILTMMDSNLSWTERLGDAFLAQQPQVMETVQNLRQRAYAAGNLRSNDQVRVDQQGQTIVIEPPNPQVVYVPYYDPRVVYGPWWWPEYPPVYWGPWPGYFVRPGFGVGFAWGVGITVGAGFFFGAFDWPHRH
;
A
#
# COMPACT_ATOMS: atom_id res chain seq x y z
N MET A 1 -17.49 25.57 -11.48
CA MET A 1 -17.29 24.55 -12.53
C MET A 1 -16.34 23.51 -11.93
N GLN A 2 -16.76 22.25 -11.77
CA GLN A 2 -15.83 21.21 -11.31
C GLN A 2 -14.86 20.89 -12.47
N ALA A 3 -13.55 20.90 -12.18
CA ALA A 3 -12.54 20.50 -13.16
C ALA A 3 -12.78 19.05 -13.57
N LYS A 4 -12.60 18.74 -14.86
CA LYS A 4 -12.70 17.36 -15.36
C LYS A 4 -11.63 16.50 -14.66
N PRO A 5 -11.99 15.33 -14.10
CA PRO A 5 -11.01 14.46 -13.46
C PRO A 5 -9.94 14.02 -14.48
N VAL A 6 -8.67 14.02 -14.06
CA VAL A 6 -7.50 13.63 -14.87
C VAL A 6 -7.52 12.13 -15.14
N PHE A 7 -7.88 11.34 -14.12
CA PHE A 7 -8.03 9.90 -14.15
C PHE A 7 -9.51 9.51 -14.03
N THR A 8 -9.94 8.55 -14.86
CA THR A 8 -11.28 7.98 -14.76
C THR A 8 -11.40 7.02 -13.58
N GLN A 9 -12.62 6.70 -13.15
CA GLN A 9 -12.84 5.73 -12.08
C GLN A 9 -12.23 4.36 -12.41
N GLN A 10 -12.29 3.92 -13.67
CA GLN A 10 -11.68 2.65 -14.10
C GLN A 10 -10.17 2.66 -13.92
N GLN A 11 -9.52 3.78 -14.24
CA GLN A 11 -8.09 3.96 -14.08
C GLN A 11 -7.68 3.99 -12.60
N LEU A 12 -8.47 4.67 -11.75
CA LEU A 12 -8.26 4.68 -10.31
C LEU A 12 -8.43 3.28 -9.69
N ASP A 13 -9.51 2.58 -10.01
CA ASP A 13 -9.77 1.22 -9.52
C ASP A 13 -8.64 0.28 -9.92
N GLN A 14 -8.24 0.28 -11.20
CA GLN A 14 -7.14 -0.54 -11.72
C GLN A 14 -5.81 -0.26 -11.02
N MET A 15 -5.50 1.02 -10.78
CA MET A 15 -4.22 1.47 -10.25
C MET A 15 -4.09 1.25 -8.75
N LEU A 16 -5.17 1.44 -7.98
CA LEU A 16 -5.18 1.31 -6.52
C LEU A 16 -5.45 -0.13 -6.06
N ALA A 17 -6.06 -0.95 -6.91
CA ALA A 17 -6.35 -2.36 -6.63
C ALA A 17 -5.22 -3.16 -5.98
N PRO A 18 -3.94 -3.05 -6.36
CA PRO A 18 -2.90 -3.88 -5.76
C PRO A 18 -2.37 -3.39 -4.40
N VAL A 19 -2.71 -2.16 -3.96
CA VAL A 19 -2.26 -1.60 -2.66
C VAL A 19 -3.40 -1.25 -1.71
N ALA A 20 -4.65 -1.17 -2.17
CA ALA A 20 -5.77 -0.71 -1.35
C ALA A 20 -6.03 -1.53 -0.08
N LEU A 21 -5.65 -2.81 -0.04
CA LEU A 21 -5.82 -3.68 1.14
C LEU A 21 -4.61 -3.68 2.09
N TYR A 22 -3.67 -2.74 1.92
CA TYR A 22 -2.54 -2.61 2.84
C TYR A 22 -2.99 -1.89 4.11
N PRO A 23 -2.27 -2.09 5.25
CA PRO A 23 -2.50 -1.30 6.45
C PRO A 23 -2.48 0.20 6.13
N ASP A 24 -3.38 0.96 6.76
CA ASP A 24 -3.65 2.37 6.45
C ASP A 24 -2.39 3.23 6.52
N SER A 25 -1.57 2.97 7.54
CA SER A 25 -0.32 3.66 7.76
C SER A 25 0.69 3.40 6.64
N LEU A 26 0.84 2.15 6.19
CA LEU A 26 1.72 1.79 5.08
C LEU A 26 1.21 2.32 3.74
N LEU A 27 -0.11 2.20 3.49
CA LEU A 27 -0.73 2.72 2.28
C LEU A 27 -0.54 4.24 2.17
N SER A 28 -0.66 4.98 3.28
CA SER A 28 -0.41 6.42 3.31
C SER A 28 1.01 6.76 2.88
N GLN A 29 2.02 6.05 3.40
CA GLN A 29 3.41 6.25 2.99
C GLN A 29 3.63 5.92 1.51
N ILE A 30 2.99 4.88 0.98
CA ILE A 30 3.07 4.54 -0.45
C ILE A 30 2.50 5.66 -1.33
N LEU A 31 1.33 6.20 -0.97
CA LEU A 31 0.71 7.30 -1.73
C LEU A 31 1.56 8.57 -1.67
N MET A 32 2.06 8.96 -0.50
CA MET A 32 2.92 10.13 -0.36
C MET A 32 4.25 9.94 -1.09
N ALA A 33 4.93 8.82 -0.90
CA ALA A 33 6.23 8.56 -1.53
C ALA A 33 6.13 8.43 -3.05
N SER A 34 4.96 8.06 -3.59
CA SER A 34 4.72 8.01 -5.03
C SER A 34 4.81 9.38 -5.73
N THR A 35 4.73 10.49 -4.97
CA THR A 35 4.96 11.84 -5.52
C THR A 35 6.45 12.20 -5.63
N TYR A 36 7.36 11.29 -5.25
CA TYR A 36 8.81 11.46 -5.29
C TYR A 36 9.49 10.29 -6.04
N PRO A 37 9.16 10.04 -7.32
CA PRO A 37 9.63 8.86 -8.05
C PRO A 37 11.16 8.77 -8.18
N LEU A 38 11.85 9.90 -8.27
CA LEU A 38 13.33 9.91 -8.29
C LEU A 38 13.91 9.40 -6.96
N GLU A 39 13.39 9.88 -5.83
CA GLU A 39 13.84 9.45 -4.51
C GLU A 39 13.49 7.97 -4.27
N ILE A 40 12.38 7.47 -4.80
CA ILE A 40 12.06 6.03 -4.77
C ILE A 40 13.15 5.21 -5.46
N VAL A 41 13.64 5.65 -6.64
CA VAL A 41 14.71 4.95 -7.36
C VAL A 41 16.01 4.96 -6.54
N GLU A 42 16.35 6.11 -5.96
CA GLU A 42 17.53 6.24 -5.10
C GLU A 42 17.43 5.36 -3.85
N ALA A 43 16.30 5.41 -3.15
CA ALA A 43 16.03 4.61 -1.97
C ALA A 43 16.01 3.10 -2.29
N ALA A 44 15.46 2.68 -3.43
CA ALA A 44 15.49 1.28 -3.85
C ALA A 44 16.92 0.79 -4.12
N ARG A 45 17.77 1.61 -4.75
CA ARG A 45 19.19 1.30 -4.95
C ARG A 45 19.95 1.26 -3.63
N TRP A 46 19.71 2.23 -2.75
CA TRP A 46 20.31 2.27 -1.42
C TRP A 46 19.91 1.04 -0.60
N SER A 47 18.64 0.65 -0.62
CA SER A 47 18.14 -0.53 0.11
C SER A 47 18.80 -1.82 -0.40
N LYS A 48 18.93 -1.97 -1.73
CA LYS A 48 19.66 -3.09 -2.35
C LYS A 48 21.15 -3.13 -1.96
N ALA A 49 21.79 -1.97 -1.79
CA ALA A 49 23.18 -1.86 -1.36
C ALA A 49 23.38 -2.09 0.14
N ASN A 50 22.32 -2.02 0.95
CA ASN A 50 22.36 -2.16 2.40
C ASN A 50 21.46 -3.30 2.93
N PRO A 51 21.62 -4.56 2.44
CA PRO A 51 20.68 -5.66 2.73
C PRO A 51 20.63 -6.10 4.21
N ASN A 52 21.61 -5.69 5.00
CA ASN A 52 21.71 -6.03 6.42
C ASN A 52 20.99 -5.02 7.33
N LEU A 53 20.67 -3.82 6.82
CA LEU A 53 19.89 -2.83 7.56
C LEU A 53 18.40 -3.17 7.43
N LYS A 54 17.68 -3.22 8.55
CA LYS A 54 16.27 -3.62 8.59
C LYS A 54 15.48 -2.72 9.53
N GLY A 55 14.18 -2.56 9.25
CA GLY A 55 13.28 -1.81 10.10
C GLY A 55 13.82 -0.41 10.42
N ASP A 56 13.75 -0.03 11.69
CA ASP A 56 14.21 1.27 12.19
C ASP A 56 15.68 1.58 11.92
N ASP A 57 16.58 0.58 11.96
CA ASP A 57 18.00 0.82 11.72
C ASP A 57 18.25 1.24 10.27
N ALA A 58 17.46 0.71 9.34
CA ALA A 58 17.51 1.12 7.94
C ALA A 58 16.99 2.55 7.75
N VAL A 59 15.90 2.90 8.42
CA VAL A 59 15.33 4.26 8.37
C VAL A 59 16.30 5.29 8.93
N LYS A 60 16.86 5.05 10.13
CA LYS A 60 17.85 5.96 10.75
C LYS A 60 19.09 6.16 9.89
N ALA A 61 19.59 5.09 9.26
CA ALA A 61 20.73 5.20 8.35
C ALA A 61 20.36 5.98 7.07
N ALA A 62 19.12 5.88 6.62
CA ALA A 62 18.64 6.55 5.42
C ALA A 62 18.35 8.05 5.61
N GLU A 63 18.14 8.53 6.84
CA GLU A 63 17.89 9.96 7.15
C GLU A 63 18.96 10.90 6.57
N GLN A 64 20.19 10.42 6.43
CA GLN A 64 21.32 11.19 5.88
C GLN A 64 21.18 11.50 4.39
N ASN A 65 20.31 10.82 3.66
CA ASN A 65 20.12 11.04 2.23
C ASN A 65 19.21 12.25 1.93
N GLY A 66 18.47 12.76 2.93
CA GLY A 66 17.63 13.95 2.77
C GLY A 66 16.38 13.77 1.90
N TRP A 67 15.91 12.53 1.70
CA TRP A 67 14.65 12.23 1.03
C TRP A 67 13.44 12.71 1.84
N ASP A 68 12.28 12.76 1.19
CA ASP A 68 11.01 12.96 1.87
C ASP A 68 10.82 11.89 2.98
N PRO A 69 10.25 12.27 4.14
CA PRO A 69 10.00 11.33 5.22
C PRO A 69 9.24 10.07 4.78
N SER A 70 8.34 10.18 3.79
CA SER A 70 7.56 9.04 3.32
C SER A 70 8.43 8.04 2.56
N VAL A 71 9.30 8.52 1.68
CA VAL A 71 10.30 7.69 0.99
C VAL A 71 11.27 7.06 1.99
N THR A 72 11.73 7.85 2.96
CA THR A 72 12.66 7.39 4.00
C THR A 72 12.04 6.26 4.85
N SER A 73 10.74 6.36 5.18
CA SER A 73 10.03 5.30 5.91
C SER A 73 9.93 4.00 5.12
N LEU A 74 9.80 4.07 3.79
CA LEU A 74 9.67 2.89 2.93
C LEU A 74 10.95 2.06 2.84
N VAL A 75 12.09 2.59 3.30
CA VAL A 75 13.35 1.86 3.41
C VAL A 75 13.25 0.66 4.37
N ALA A 76 12.36 0.73 5.37
CA ALA A 76 12.02 -0.42 6.22
C ALA A 76 11.33 -1.55 5.44
N PHE A 77 10.79 -1.28 4.26
CA PHE A 77 10.04 -2.19 3.40
C PHE A 77 10.69 -2.36 2.01
N PRO A 78 11.88 -2.99 1.90
CA PRO A 78 12.62 -3.12 0.65
C PRO A 78 11.80 -3.67 -0.54
N GLN A 79 10.84 -4.56 -0.26
CA GLN A 79 9.95 -5.13 -1.26
C GLN A 79 9.01 -4.09 -1.89
N ILE A 80 8.56 -3.10 -1.11
CA ILE A 80 7.72 -2.00 -1.60
C ILE A 80 8.56 -1.08 -2.48
N LEU A 81 9.74 -0.67 -2.01
CA LEU A 81 10.67 0.13 -2.82
C LEU A 81 11.02 -0.58 -4.13
N THR A 82 11.31 -1.88 -4.07
CA THR A 82 11.61 -2.68 -5.28
C THR A 82 10.42 -2.71 -6.24
N MET A 83 9.19 -2.85 -5.72
CA MET A 83 7.98 -2.82 -6.54
C MET A 83 7.78 -1.45 -7.20
N MET A 84 7.93 -0.37 -6.45
CA MET A 84 7.76 0.99 -6.97
C MET A 84 8.85 1.35 -8.00
N ASP A 85 10.11 0.95 -7.76
CA ASP A 85 11.26 1.11 -8.66
C ASP A 85 11.12 0.25 -9.93
N SER A 86 10.58 -0.95 -9.83
CA SER A 86 10.38 -1.83 -11.00
C SER A 86 9.16 -1.41 -11.84
N ASN A 87 8.25 -0.63 -11.28
CA ASN A 87 7.01 -0.20 -11.93
C ASN A 87 6.89 1.34 -11.94
N LEU A 88 7.92 2.05 -12.40
CA LEU A 88 7.97 3.52 -12.33
C LEU A 88 6.77 4.22 -12.95
N SER A 89 6.29 3.77 -14.11
CA SER A 89 5.10 4.38 -14.72
C SER A 89 3.82 4.19 -13.89
N TRP A 90 3.73 3.14 -13.08
CA TRP A 90 2.64 2.99 -12.11
C TRP A 90 2.86 3.93 -10.90
N THR A 91 4.09 4.00 -10.40
CA THR A 91 4.47 4.89 -9.28
C THR A 91 4.17 6.35 -9.61
N GLU A 92 4.60 6.84 -10.78
CA GLU A 92 4.34 8.21 -11.24
C GLU A 92 2.84 8.50 -11.34
N ARG A 93 2.07 7.62 -12.00
CA ARG A 93 0.62 7.78 -12.14
C ARG A 93 -0.11 7.77 -10.80
N LEU A 94 0.37 6.96 -9.85
CA LEU A 94 -0.19 6.93 -8.49
C LEU A 94 0.04 8.28 -7.79
N GLY A 95 1.24 8.84 -7.91
CA GLY A 95 1.58 10.16 -7.39
C GLY A 95 0.74 11.27 -8.03
N ASP A 96 0.64 11.27 -9.37
CA ASP A 96 -0.19 12.23 -10.12
C ASP A 96 -1.65 12.18 -9.68
N ALA A 97 -2.21 10.98 -9.51
CA ALA A 97 -3.59 10.82 -9.06
C ALA A 97 -3.78 11.26 -7.61
N PHE A 98 -2.81 10.99 -6.74
CA PHE A 98 -2.87 11.43 -5.35
C PHE A 98 -2.83 12.96 -5.25
N LEU A 99 -2.00 13.62 -6.05
CA LEU A 99 -1.91 15.09 -6.11
C LEU A 99 -3.14 15.73 -6.76
N ALA A 100 -3.65 15.17 -7.85
CA ALA A 100 -4.72 15.78 -8.63
C ALA A 100 -6.14 15.43 -8.12
N GLN A 101 -6.31 14.24 -7.55
CA GLN A 101 -7.61 13.63 -7.25
C GLN A 101 -7.65 12.95 -5.88
N GLN A 102 -6.96 13.50 -4.88
CA GLN A 102 -6.89 12.93 -3.53
C GLN A 102 -8.24 12.46 -2.97
N PRO A 103 -9.36 13.21 -3.06
CA PRO A 103 -10.65 12.73 -2.54
C PRO A 103 -11.11 11.43 -3.24
N GLN A 104 -11.03 11.37 -4.57
CA GLN A 104 -11.46 10.21 -5.34
C GLN A 104 -10.53 9.00 -5.19
N VAL A 105 -9.21 9.23 -5.05
CA VAL A 105 -8.25 8.16 -4.73
C VAL A 105 -8.64 7.47 -3.43
N MET A 106 -8.97 8.26 -2.41
CA MET A 106 -9.28 7.74 -1.08
C MET A 106 -10.66 7.07 -1.03
N GLU A 107 -11.66 7.61 -1.73
CA GLU A 107 -12.94 6.95 -1.94
C GLU A 107 -12.78 5.61 -2.67
N THR A 108 -11.93 5.58 -3.70
CA THR A 108 -11.62 4.36 -4.46
C THR A 108 -11.00 3.28 -3.57
N VAL A 109 -10.07 3.65 -2.68
CA VAL A 109 -9.50 2.72 -1.69
C VAL A 109 -10.60 2.11 -0.81
N GLN A 110 -11.54 2.91 -0.30
CA GLN A 110 -12.63 2.39 0.52
C GLN A 110 -13.58 1.48 -0.27
N ASN A 111 -13.93 1.85 -1.51
CA ASN A 111 -14.75 1.02 -2.38
C ASN A 111 -14.09 -0.34 -2.66
N LEU A 112 -12.78 -0.36 -2.91
CA LEU A 112 -12.00 -1.59 -3.08
C LEU A 112 -12.02 -2.45 -1.80
N ARG A 113 -11.78 -1.84 -0.64
CA ARG A 113 -11.85 -2.53 0.67
C ARG A 113 -13.23 -3.13 0.93
N GLN A 114 -14.29 -2.38 0.66
CA GLN A 114 -15.67 -2.85 0.82
C GLN A 114 -15.95 -4.06 -0.07
N ARG A 115 -15.45 -4.05 -1.32
CA ARG A 115 -15.60 -5.19 -2.24
C ARG A 115 -14.84 -6.43 -1.76
N ALA A 116 -13.60 -6.28 -1.33
CA ALA A 116 -12.83 -7.40 -0.76
C ALA A 116 -13.48 -7.94 0.53
N TYR A 117 -14.07 -7.06 1.33
CA TYR A 117 -14.82 -7.45 2.53
C TYR A 117 -16.12 -8.18 2.17
N ALA A 118 -16.89 -7.68 1.21
CA ALA A 118 -18.12 -8.32 0.74
C ALA A 118 -17.85 -9.68 0.08
N ALA A 119 -16.72 -9.82 -0.63
CA ALA A 119 -16.27 -11.08 -1.23
C ALA A 119 -15.79 -12.12 -0.20
N GLY A 120 -15.64 -11.73 1.08
CA GLY A 120 -15.18 -12.63 2.14
C GLY A 120 -13.66 -12.76 2.27
N ASN A 121 -12.89 -12.03 1.46
CA ASN A 121 -11.44 -12.18 1.38
C ASN A 121 -10.67 -11.24 2.31
N LEU A 122 -11.29 -10.12 2.74
CA LEU A 122 -10.71 -9.18 3.71
C LEU A 122 -11.29 -9.40 5.10
N ARG A 123 -10.56 -10.07 5.99
CA ARG A 123 -10.96 -10.35 7.38
C ARG A 123 -9.77 -10.21 8.33
N SER A 124 -10.05 -9.91 9.59
CA SER A 124 -9.04 -9.89 10.66
C SER A 124 -8.37 -11.26 10.80
N ASN A 125 -7.07 -11.23 11.08
CA ASN A 125 -6.24 -12.40 11.33
C ASN A 125 -5.02 -12.00 12.20
N ASP A 126 -4.02 -12.87 12.30
CA ASP A 126 -2.82 -12.63 13.11
C ASP A 126 -1.91 -11.50 12.56
N GLN A 127 -2.05 -11.14 11.28
CA GLN A 127 -1.21 -10.14 10.60
C GLN A 127 -1.88 -8.76 10.51
N VAL A 128 -3.20 -8.71 10.37
CA VAL A 128 -4.00 -7.47 10.27
C VAL A 128 -5.31 -7.54 11.04
N ARG A 129 -5.68 -6.43 11.66
CA ARG A 129 -7.02 -6.17 12.17
C ARG A 129 -7.80 -5.37 11.13
N VAL A 130 -8.99 -5.85 10.79
CA VAL A 130 -9.93 -5.20 9.88
C VAL A 130 -11.13 -4.75 10.69
N ASP A 131 -11.26 -3.45 10.89
CA ASP A 131 -12.36 -2.84 11.65
C ASP A 131 -13.32 -2.10 10.73
N GLN A 132 -14.60 -2.42 10.82
CA GLN A 132 -15.66 -1.74 10.09
C GLN A 132 -16.30 -0.66 10.97
N GLN A 133 -16.08 0.60 10.63
CA GLN A 133 -16.62 1.77 11.30
C GLN A 133 -17.67 2.43 10.39
N GLY A 134 -18.92 1.96 10.49
CA GLY A 134 -19.97 2.35 9.55
C GLY A 134 -19.67 1.85 8.13
N GLN A 135 -19.49 2.78 7.19
CA GLN A 135 -19.08 2.46 5.81
C GLN A 135 -17.56 2.43 5.61
N THR A 136 -16.79 2.82 6.63
CA THR A 136 -15.33 2.87 6.55
C THR A 136 -14.74 1.54 7.00
N ILE A 137 -13.80 1.01 6.22
CA ILE A 137 -12.94 -0.10 6.63
C ILE A 137 -11.56 0.43 6.96
N VAL A 138 -11.12 0.18 8.19
CA VAL A 138 -9.78 0.50 8.71
C VAL A 138 -8.96 -0.79 8.77
N ILE A 139 -7.74 -0.75 8.25
CA ILE A 139 -6.81 -1.89 8.28
C ILE A 139 -5.58 -1.48 9.08
N GLU A 140 -5.34 -2.16 10.19
CA GLU A 140 -4.24 -1.84 11.10
C GLU A 140 -3.47 -3.12 11.50
N PRO A 141 -2.18 -3.01 11.81
CA PRO A 141 -1.47 -4.10 12.46
C PRO A 141 -2.05 -4.38 13.85
N PRO A 142 -2.28 -5.64 14.27
CA PRO A 142 -2.74 -5.96 15.63
C PRO A 142 -1.73 -5.52 16.69
N ASN A 143 -0.44 -5.57 16.37
CA ASN A 143 0.64 -4.96 17.13
C ASN A 143 1.19 -3.76 16.35
N PRO A 144 1.07 -2.52 16.85
CA PRO A 144 1.54 -1.31 16.16
C PRO A 144 3.03 -1.30 15.81
N GLN A 145 3.85 -2.11 16.49
CA GLN A 145 5.29 -2.20 16.27
C GLN A 145 5.69 -3.27 15.25
N VAL A 146 4.74 -4.06 14.72
CA VAL A 146 5.05 -5.12 13.75
C VAL A 146 4.14 -5.00 12.55
N VAL A 147 4.72 -4.65 11.41
CA VAL A 147 3.99 -4.49 10.16
C VAL A 147 4.25 -5.69 9.26
N TYR A 148 3.18 -6.35 8.83
CA TYR A 148 3.23 -7.36 7.78
C TYR A 148 2.78 -6.73 6.47
N VAL A 149 3.62 -6.83 5.44
CA VAL A 149 3.23 -6.39 4.10
C VAL A 149 2.41 -7.52 3.45
N PRO A 150 1.15 -7.27 3.07
CA PRO A 150 0.36 -8.25 2.37
C PRO A 150 0.77 -8.32 0.89
N TYR A 151 0.62 -9.51 0.32
CA TYR A 151 0.56 -9.73 -1.10
C TYR A 151 -0.76 -10.46 -1.41
N TYR A 152 -1.45 -10.05 -2.45
CA TYR A 152 -2.67 -10.68 -2.90
C TYR A 152 -2.81 -10.54 -4.40
N ASP A 153 -3.62 -11.41 -5.03
CA ASP A 153 -3.99 -11.26 -6.43
C ASP A 153 -5.24 -10.37 -6.54
N PRO A 154 -5.14 -9.15 -7.10
CA PRO A 154 -6.28 -8.25 -7.23
C PRO A 154 -7.38 -8.80 -8.14
N ARG A 155 -7.06 -9.76 -9.02
CA ARG A 155 -8.04 -10.41 -9.90
C ARG A 155 -8.96 -11.37 -9.15
N VAL A 156 -8.60 -11.73 -7.92
CA VAL A 156 -9.32 -12.71 -7.09
C VAL A 156 -9.91 -12.04 -5.85
N VAL A 157 -9.13 -11.20 -5.16
CA VAL A 157 -9.49 -10.70 -3.82
C VAL A 157 -10.77 -9.86 -3.80
N TYR A 158 -11.08 -9.16 -4.89
CA TYR A 158 -12.25 -8.28 -5.00
C TYR A 158 -13.51 -9.00 -5.54
N GLY A 159 -13.45 -10.32 -5.74
CA GLY A 159 -14.48 -11.06 -6.47
C GLY A 159 -14.42 -10.80 -7.98
N PRO A 160 -15.53 -11.01 -8.72
CA PRO A 160 -15.58 -10.70 -10.14
C PRO A 160 -15.24 -9.23 -10.42
N TRP A 161 -14.17 -9.00 -11.17
CA TRP A 161 -13.74 -7.66 -11.54
C TRP A 161 -14.77 -6.98 -12.47
N TRP A 162 -15.17 -5.76 -12.13
CA TRP A 162 -16.29 -5.06 -12.79
C TRP A 162 -15.87 -4.18 -13.96
N TRP A 163 -14.57 -4.03 -14.23
CA TRP A 163 -14.06 -3.32 -15.41
C TRP A 163 -13.31 -4.26 -16.36
N PRO A 164 -14.00 -4.94 -17.30
CA PRO A 164 -13.37 -5.89 -18.21
C PRO A 164 -12.22 -5.29 -19.04
N GLU A 165 -12.37 -4.02 -19.45
CA GLU A 165 -11.38 -3.29 -20.26
C GLU A 165 -10.22 -2.72 -19.43
N TYR A 166 -10.32 -2.73 -18.10
CA TYR A 166 -9.32 -2.18 -17.18
C TYR A 166 -8.98 -3.22 -16.11
N PRO A 167 -8.37 -4.36 -16.49
CA PRO A 167 -8.02 -5.40 -15.53
C PRO A 167 -7.01 -4.84 -14.50
N PRO A 168 -7.05 -5.29 -13.24
CA PRO A 168 -6.15 -4.79 -12.21
C PRO A 168 -4.67 -4.94 -12.59
N VAL A 169 -3.84 -4.01 -12.13
CA VAL A 169 -2.38 -4.18 -12.17
C VAL A 169 -2.01 -5.39 -11.30
N TYR A 170 -1.14 -6.24 -11.82
CA TYR A 170 -0.67 -7.44 -11.12
C TYR A 170 0.85 -7.50 -11.20
N TRP A 171 1.48 -7.68 -10.04
CA TRP A 171 2.88 -8.07 -9.93
C TRP A 171 2.99 -9.44 -9.28
N GLY A 172 4.04 -10.19 -9.60
CA GLY A 172 4.30 -11.48 -8.96
C GLY A 172 4.62 -11.32 -7.46
N PRO A 173 4.44 -12.39 -6.66
CA PRO A 173 4.80 -12.37 -5.25
C PRO A 173 6.31 -12.17 -5.08
N TRP A 174 6.70 -11.44 -4.03
CA TRP A 174 8.12 -11.31 -3.68
C TRP A 174 8.66 -12.60 -3.05
N PRO A 175 9.99 -12.85 -3.12
CA PRO A 175 10.60 -13.97 -2.42
C PRO A 175 10.26 -13.99 -0.92
N GLY A 176 9.97 -15.18 -0.39
CA GLY A 176 9.67 -15.35 1.04
C GLY A 176 8.21 -15.08 1.45
N TYR A 177 7.31 -14.82 0.50
CA TYR A 177 5.87 -14.78 0.79
C TYR A 177 5.31 -16.20 0.88
N PHE A 178 4.80 -16.55 2.06
CA PHE A 178 4.26 -17.88 2.33
C PHE A 178 2.74 -17.87 2.17
N VAL A 179 2.22 -18.65 1.22
CA VAL A 179 0.81 -19.02 1.21
C VAL A 179 0.64 -20.11 2.28
N ARG A 180 0.18 -19.74 3.49
CA ARG A 180 -0.04 -20.71 4.57
C ARG A 180 -1.34 -21.50 4.32
N PRO A 181 -1.33 -22.84 4.46
CA PRO A 181 -2.56 -23.62 4.45
C PRO A 181 -3.50 -23.16 5.58
N GLY A 182 -4.77 -22.88 5.28
CA GLY A 182 -5.79 -22.44 6.25
C GLY A 182 -6.07 -20.94 6.26
N PHE A 183 -5.27 -20.13 5.56
CA PHE A 183 -5.62 -18.75 5.24
C PHE A 183 -6.40 -18.74 3.92
N GLY A 184 -7.56 -18.08 3.93
CA GLY A 184 -8.49 -18.01 2.81
C GLY A 184 -7.80 -17.60 1.52
N VAL A 185 -8.30 -18.16 0.43
CA VAL A 185 -7.88 -17.88 -0.95
C VAL A 185 -7.66 -16.38 -1.13
N GLY A 186 -6.40 -15.94 -1.34
CA GLY A 186 -6.14 -14.59 -1.82
C GLY A 186 -4.98 -13.83 -1.17
N PHE A 187 -4.54 -14.16 0.05
CA PHE A 187 -3.44 -13.43 0.71
C PHE A 187 -2.22 -14.30 1.02
N ALA A 188 -1.05 -13.74 0.78
CA ALA A 188 0.24 -14.19 1.30
C ALA A 188 0.86 -13.06 2.12
N TRP A 189 1.62 -13.41 3.15
CA TRP A 189 2.23 -12.43 4.04
C TRP A 189 3.74 -12.53 3.99
N GLY A 190 4.40 -11.37 3.98
CA GLY A 190 5.83 -11.27 4.21
C GLY A 190 6.19 -11.52 5.67
N VAL A 191 7.49 -11.39 5.99
CA VAL A 191 7.96 -11.40 7.38
C VAL A 191 7.46 -10.14 8.11
N GLY A 192 7.20 -10.26 9.41
CA GLY A 192 6.86 -9.12 10.25
C GLY A 192 8.07 -8.19 10.39
N ILE A 193 7.91 -6.93 10.01
CA ILE A 193 8.93 -5.90 10.12
C ILE A 193 8.70 -5.13 11.41
N THR A 194 9.69 -5.16 12.30
CA THR A 194 9.63 -4.39 13.55
C THR A 194 9.93 -2.93 13.26
N VAL A 195 9.04 -2.06 13.73
CA VAL A 195 9.11 -0.61 13.57
C VAL A 195 8.97 0.08 14.93
N GLY A 196 9.56 1.25 15.05
CA GLY A 196 9.59 2.04 16.27
C GLY A 196 8.24 2.64 16.64
N ALA A 197 8.16 3.12 17.88
CA ALA A 197 6.98 3.90 18.30
C ALA A 197 6.88 5.19 17.47
N GLY A 198 5.71 5.46 16.90
CA GLY A 198 5.49 6.63 16.05
C GLY A 198 6.15 6.55 14.66
N PHE A 199 6.55 5.35 14.22
CA PHE A 199 7.20 5.13 12.92
C PHE A 199 6.42 5.70 11.74
N PHE A 200 5.10 5.51 11.73
CA PHE A 200 4.24 6.13 10.74
C PHE A 200 3.78 7.49 11.27
N PHE A 201 4.15 8.54 10.55
CA PHE A 201 3.66 9.89 10.77
C PHE A 201 2.47 10.13 9.83
N GLY A 202 1.30 10.40 10.41
CA GLY A 202 0.05 10.55 9.66
C GLY A 202 -0.50 9.22 9.13
N ALA A 203 -1.58 8.73 9.74
CA ALA A 203 -2.45 7.74 9.12
C ALA A 203 -3.62 8.47 8.45
N PHE A 204 -4.34 7.79 7.54
CA PHE A 204 -5.55 8.38 6.98
C PHE A 204 -6.55 8.67 8.09
N ASP A 205 -6.94 9.93 8.19
CA ASP A 205 -8.12 10.30 8.94
C ASP A 205 -9.36 10.04 8.07
N TRP A 206 -9.95 8.86 8.21
CA TRP A 206 -11.20 8.53 7.54
C TRP A 206 -12.41 9.24 8.15
N PRO A 207 -12.58 9.34 9.49
CA PRO A 207 -13.77 9.91 10.09
C PRO A 207 -13.96 11.43 9.86
N HIS A 208 -12.90 12.20 9.59
CA HIS A 208 -13.02 13.66 9.40
C HIS A 208 -13.24 14.11 7.95
N ARG A 209 -13.72 13.23 7.06
CA ARG A 209 -14.06 13.58 5.67
C ARG A 209 -15.55 13.87 5.53
N HIS A 210 -15.95 15.08 5.93
CA HIS A 210 -17.27 15.66 5.67
C HIS A 210 -17.16 16.99 4.94
#